data_AF-A0A4Q3YMW3-F1
#
_entry.id   AF-A0A4Q3YMW3-F1
#
_cell.length_a   1.000
_cell.length_b   1.000
_cell.length_c   1.000
_cell.angle_alpha   90.00
_cell.angle_beta   90.00
_cell.angle_gamma   90.00
#
_symmetry.space_group_name_H-M   'P 1'
#
loop_
_entity.id
_entity.type
_entity.pdbx_description
1 polymer ?
#
loop_
_entity_poly.entity_id
_entity_poly.type
_entity_poly.pdbx_seq_one_letter_code
_entity_poly.pdbx_strand_id
1 'polypeptide(L)'
;MNGNSGRIDNRGGLWDGDVLANSGTISNAAATWDHLPSGDSSWVGNVVSNSGTIINATGSDWTGNVLANVGTIATTGLWTGDITSGGRLEAGGSITGAVINSGTIALSGDLAVGSVSFGGGGYFDVDLDAAGAGELLTATGAASLDGIVRIKAGSAMTSGDYLTPYVILTAASRTGTFDGVTTDLAFLTPTLDYTATTASVTLQRKAQEFEAVGVTGNQQAVAAEVEGLGEGNALYDAVLWLTPEQAQAAFDQLSGEIYATAEAMAVN
;
A
#
# COMPACT_ATOMS: atom_id res chain seq x y z
N MET A 1 -24.37 10.05 -19.10
CA MET A 1 -24.85 11.05 -18.12
C MET A 1 -23.92 12.26 -18.12
N ASN A 2 -24.46 13.49 -18.09
CA ASN A 2 -23.66 14.72 -18.19
C ASN A 2 -22.79 14.99 -16.95
N GLY A 3 -23.14 14.46 -15.78
CA GLY A 3 -22.30 14.47 -14.58
C GLY A 3 -22.97 13.87 -13.34
N ASN A 4 -22.17 13.45 -12.36
CA ASN A 4 -22.57 12.99 -11.03
C ASN A 4 -21.92 13.89 -9.97
N SER A 5 -22.74 14.56 -9.18
CA SER A 5 -22.31 15.33 -7.99
C SER A 5 -22.83 14.75 -6.67
N GLY A 6 -23.54 13.62 -6.74
CA GLY A 6 -24.17 12.95 -5.61
C GLY A 6 -23.63 11.55 -5.45
N ARG A 7 -24.52 10.56 -5.53
CA ARG A 7 -24.15 9.15 -5.43
C ARG A 7 -24.84 8.32 -6.52
N ILE A 8 -24.05 7.52 -7.23
CA ILE A 8 -24.53 6.43 -8.08
C ILE A 8 -24.21 5.13 -7.36
N ASP A 9 -25.23 4.35 -7.05
CA ASP A 9 -25.13 3.04 -6.42
C ASP A 9 -25.65 1.96 -7.37
N ASN A 10 -24.76 1.17 -7.94
CA ASN A 10 -25.11 -0.09 -8.60
C ASN A 10 -24.91 -1.24 -7.59
N ARG A 11 -26.01 -1.84 -7.13
CA ARG A 11 -26.02 -2.91 -6.12
C ARG A 11 -26.62 -4.20 -6.68
N GLY A 12 -25.77 -5.07 -7.23
CA GLY A 12 -26.16 -6.33 -7.89
C GLY A 12 -26.87 -6.16 -9.22
N GLY A 13 -26.71 -5.01 -9.89
CA GLY A 13 -27.38 -4.67 -11.14
C GLY A 13 -26.43 -4.48 -12.32
N LEU A 14 -27.01 -4.17 -13.48
CA LEU A 14 -26.29 -3.67 -14.64
C LEU A 14 -26.43 -2.15 -14.69
N TRP A 15 -25.31 -1.44 -14.63
CA TRP A 15 -25.21 -0.06 -15.08
C TRP A 15 -24.71 -0.05 -16.53
N ASP A 16 -25.42 0.66 -17.41
CA ASP A 16 -24.99 0.89 -18.79
C ASP A 16 -25.06 2.40 -19.10
N GLY A 17 -23.88 3.01 -19.24
CA GLY A 17 -23.75 4.37 -19.71
C GLY A 17 -22.52 5.11 -19.19
N ASP A 18 -21.97 5.95 -20.06
CA ASP A 18 -20.82 6.79 -19.73
C ASP A 18 -21.16 7.88 -18.69
N VAL A 19 -20.19 8.26 -17.89
CA VAL A 19 -20.23 9.41 -16.97
C VAL A 19 -19.20 10.45 -17.42
N LEU A 20 -19.67 11.63 -17.83
CA LEU A 20 -18.78 12.67 -18.34
C LEU A 20 -17.97 13.36 -17.22
N ALA A 21 -18.56 13.52 -16.03
CA ALA A 21 -17.87 14.10 -14.88
C ALA A 21 -18.40 13.52 -13.57
N ASN A 22 -17.53 12.95 -12.74
CA ASN A 22 -17.84 12.53 -11.38
C ASN A 22 -17.15 13.45 -10.38
N SER A 23 -17.93 14.07 -9.49
CA SER A 23 -17.48 14.81 -8.30
C SER A 23 -18.06 14.23 -7.01
N GLY A 24 -18.99 13.28 -7.13
CA GLY A 24 -19.57 12.54 -6.02
C GLY A 24 -18.98 11.13 -5.90
N THR A 25 -19.81 10.17 -5.50
CA THR A 25 -19.42 8.75 -5.41
C THR A 25 -20.10 7.91 -6.48
N ILE A 26 -19.33 7.05 -7.13
CA ILE A 26 -19.83 5.92 -7.91
C ILE A 26 -19.45 4.65 -7.13
N SER A 27 -20.43 3.78 -6.88
CA SER A 27 -20.24 2.51 -6.20
C SER A 27 -20.82 1.39 -7.04
N ASN A 28 -19.96 0.51 -7.53
CA ASN A 28 -20.32 -0.76 -8.15
C ASN A 28 -19.99 -1.88 -7.16
N ALA A 29 -21.02 -2.50 -6.59
CA ALA A 29 -20.83 -3.50 -5.54
C ALA A 29 -21.91 -4.58 -5.61
N ALA A 30 -21.53 -5.87 -5.55
CA ALA A 30 -22.47 -6.98 -5.50
C ALA A 30 -23.59 -6.75 -4.48
N ALA A 31 -24.81 -7.21 -4.81
CA ALA A 31 -25.88 -7.16 -3.83
C ALA A 31 -25.59 -8.17 -2.71
N THR A 32 -25.80 -7.72 -1.48
CA THR A 32 -25.73 -8.59 -0.29
C THR A 32 -27.15 -8.96 0.10
N TRP A 33 -27.59 -10.17 -0.24
CA TRP A 33 -28.79 -10.75 0.35
C TRP A 33 -28.36 -11.83 1.35
N ASP A 34 -28.72 -11.68 2.62
CA ASP A 34 -28.43 -12.66 3.67
C ASP A 34 -26.92 -13.05 3.79
N HIS A 35 -26.04 -12.05 3.72
CA HIS A 35 -24.57 -12.23 3.74
C HIS A 35 -23.99 -13.15 2.66
N LEU A 36 -24.77 -13.49 1.64
CA LEU A 36 -24.34 -14.23 0.45
C LEU A 36 -24.24 -13.26 -0.73
N PRO A 37 -23.16 -13.32 -1.54
CA PRO A 37 -23.09 -12.57 -2.79
C PRO A 37 -24.26 -12.97 -3.69
N SER A 38 -25.24 -12.08 -3.86
CA SER A 38 -26.43 -12.34 -4.68
C SER A 38 -26.35 -11.51 -5.96
N GLY A 39 -25.57 -11.99 -6.93
CA GLY A 39 -25.41 -11.39 -8.25
C GLY A 39 -24.24 -10.42 -8.35
N ASP A 40 -23.35 -10.72 -9.31
CA ASP A 40 -22.23 -9.85 -9.69
C ASP A 40 -22.79 -8.51 -10.20
N SER A 41 -22.22 -7.39 -9.75
CA SER A 41 -22.60 -6.09 -10.32
C SER A 41 -21.78 -5.81 -11.56
N SER A 42 -22.44 -5.43 -12.64
CA SER A 42 -21.77 -5.08 -13.89
C SER A 42 -21.91 -3.59 -14.15
N TRP A 43 -20.78 -2.91 -14.28
CA TRP A 43 -20.72 -1.55 -14.81
C TRP A 43 -20.22 -1.60 -16.25
N VAL A 44 -20.97 -1.03 -17.18
CA VAL A 44 -20.55 -0.83 -18.58
C VAL A 44 -20.60 0.66 -18.86
N GLY A 45 -19.44 1.24 -19.19
CA GLY A 45 -19.34 2.65 -19.53
C GLY A 45 -18.07 3.31 -19.02
N ASN A 46 -17.64 4.33 -19.72
CA ASN A 46 -16.46 5.11 -19.41
C ASN A 46 -16.77 6.19 -18.36
N VAL A 47 -15.74 6.59 -17.61
CA VAL A 47 -15.74 7.82 -16.83
C VAL A 47 -14.72 8.76 -17.44
N VAL A 48 -15.18 9.88 -18.00
CA VAL A 48 -14.29 10.83 -18.69
C VAL A 48 -13.46 11.63 -17.68
N SER A 49 -14.06 12.07 -16.58
CA SER A 49 -13.35 12.75 -15.50
C SER A 49 -13.87 12.35 -14.13
N ASN A 50 -12.95 12.07 -13.20
CA ASN A 50 -13.25 11.78 -11.79
C ASN A 50 -12.47 12.72 -10.87
N SER A 51 -13.19 13.49 -10.06
CA SER A 51 -12.67 14.28 -8.94
C SER A 51 -13.23 13.80 -7.59
N GLY A 52 -14.20 12.89 -7.62
CA GLY A 52 -14.78 12.26 -6.44
C GLY A 52 -14.21 10.86 -6.23
N THR A 53 -15.09 9.92 -5.89
CA THR A 53 -14.71 8.54 -5.57
C THR A 53 -15.39 7.56 -6.51
N ILE A 54 -14.63 6.60 -7.03
CA ILE A 54 -15.15 5.41 -7.72
C ILE A 54 -14.78 4.18 -6.88
N ILE A 55 -15.75 3.31 -6.63
CA ILE A 55 -15.55 2.05 -5.93
C ILE A 55 -16.02 0.92 -6.84
N ASN A 56 -15.14 -0.04 -7.14
CA ASN A 56 -15.49 -1.31 -7.77
C ASN A 56 -15.14 -2.45 -6.81
N ALA A 57 -16.14 -2.90 -6.06
CA ALA A 57 -15.93 -3.85 -4.97
C ALA A 57 -15.70 -5.28 -5.48
N THR A 58 -15.13 -6.12 -4.62
CA THR A 58 -14.95 -7.55 -4.86
C THR A 58 -16.24 -8.21 -5.35
N GLY A 59 -16.14 -9.08 -6.36
CA GLY A 59 -17.32 -9.73 -6.98
C GLY A 59 -18.12 -8.80 -7.88
N SER A 60 -17.54 -7.68 -8.31
CA SER A 60 -18.15 -6.78 -9.30
C SER A 60 -17.22 -6.61 -10.50
N ASP A 61 -17.84 -6.48 -11.67
CA ASP A 61 -17.17 -6.26 -12.94
C ASP A 61 -17.35 -4.81 -13.39
N TRP A 62 -16.25 -4.19 -13.78
CA TRP A 62 -16.25 -2.91 -14.46
C TRP A 62 -15.74 -3.10 -15.89
N THR A 63 -16.51 -2.68 -16.89
CA THR A 63 -16.11 -2.66 -18.30
C THR A 63 -16.17 -1.22 -18.81
N GLY A 64 -15.02 -0.61 -18.98
CA GLY A 64 -14.91 0.79 -19.40
C GLY A 64 -13.66 1.46 -18.85
N ASN A 65 -13.31 2.58 -19.46
CA ASN A 65 -12.10 3.32 -19.16
C ASN A 65 -12.39 4.44 -18.15
N VAL A 66 -11.38 4.80 -17.35
CA VAL A 66 -11.32 6.10 -16.66
C VAL A 66 -10.26 6.95 -17.35
N LEU A 67 -10.68 8.00 -18.05
CA LEU A 67 -9.80 8.80 -18.90
C LEU A 67 -9.01 9.85 -18.12
N ALA A 68 -9.54 10.31 -16.99
CA ALA A 68 -8.84 11.21 -16.09
C ALA A 68 -9.38 11.06 -14.67
N ASN A 69 -8.50 10.69 -13.74
CA ASN A 69 -8.80 10.71 -12.31
C ASN A 69 -7.89 11.68 -11.59
N VAL A 70 -8.47 12.62 -10.84
CA VAL A 70 -7.79 13.46 -9.83
C VAL A 70 -8.33 13.22 -8.41
N GLY A 71 -9.38 12.39 -8.29
CA GLY A 71 -9.93 11.92 -7.03
C GLY A 71 -9.38 10.54 -6.65
N THR A 72 -10.26 9.69 -6.13
CA THR A 72 -9.91 8.33 -5.69
C THR A 72 -10.65 7.28 -6.52
N ILE A 73 -9.93 6.23 -6.92
CA ILE A 73 -10.50 4.97 -7.41
C ILE A 73 -10.07 3.89 -6.41
N ALA A 74 -11.03 3.17 -5.84
CA ALA A 74 -10.80 1.99 -5.02
C ALA A 74 -11.37 0.76 -5.74
N THR A 75 -10.52 -0.21 -6.10
CA THR A 75 -10.98 -1.39 -6.85
C THR A 75 -10.36 -2.68 -6.33
N THR A 76 -11.22 -3.65 -6.06
CA THR A 76 -10.84 -5.05 -5.78
C THR A 76 -11.65 -6.04 -6.65
N GLY A 77 -12.64 -5.54 -7.39
CA GLY A 77 -13.33 -6.27 -8.45
C GLY A 77 -12.53 -6.29 -9.76
N LEU A 78 -13.00 -7.09 -10.73
CA LEU A 78 -12.40 -7.14 -12.06
C LEU A 78 -12.65 -5.81 -12.79
N TRP A 79 -11.59 -5.25 -13.35
CA TRP A 79 -11.67 -4.07 -14.20
C TRP A 79 -11.19 -4.38 -15.61
N THR A 80 -12.07 -4.22 -16.59
CA THR A 80 -11.79 -4.39 -18.02
C THR A 80 -11.83 -3.04 -18.70
N GLY A 81 -10.65 -2.43 -18.84
CA GLY A 81 -10.47 -1.11 -19.41
C GLY A 81 -9.23 -0.42 -18.84
N ASP A 82 -8.90 0.72 -19.43
CA ASP A 82 -7.72 1.52 -19.07
C ASP A 82 -8.05 2.52 -17.97
N ILE A 83 -7.09 2.79 -17.09
CA ILE A 83 -7.18 3.80 -16.03
C ILE A 83 -6.05 4.80 -16.20
N THR A 84 -6.39 6.07 -16.42
CA THR A 84 -5.47 7.19 -16.31
C THR A 84 -5.75 7.96 -15.02
N SER A 85 -4.79 7.97 -14.10
CA SER A 85 -4.95 8.54 -12.76
C SER A 85 -3.80 9.47 -12.40
N GLY A 86 -4.12 10.76 -12.24
CA GLY A 86 -3.31 11.74 -11.50
C GLY A 86 -3.71 11.88 -10.02
N GLY A 87 -4.76 11.17 -9.59
CA GLY A 87 -5.21 11.07 -8.20
C GLY A 87 -4.73 9.78 -7.54
N ARG A 88 -5.53 9.23 -6.63
CA ARG A 88 -5.22 7.98 -5.93
C ARG A 88 -5.94 6.79 -6.56
N LEU A 89 -5.20 5.74 -6.87
CA LEU A 89 -5.69 4.41 -7.24
C LEU A 89 -5.34 3.45 -6.09
N GLU A 90 -6.33 3.08 -5.30
CA GLU A 90 -6.24 1.99 -4.32
C GLU A 90 -6.72 0.72 -5.01
N ALA A 91 -5.83 -0.23 -5.26
CA ALA A 91 -6.17 -1.35 -6.12
C ALA A 91 -5.56 -2.68 -5.67
N GLY A 92 -6.39 -3.71 -5.74
CA GLY A 92 -6.02 -5.13 -5.70
C GLY A 92 -6.83 -5.91 -6.74
N GLY A 93 -6.52 -7.19 -6.93
CA GLY A 93 -7.20 -8.04 -7.90
C GLY A 93 -6.67 -7.86 -9.32
N SER A 94 -7.53 -7.49 -10.28
CA SER A 94 -7.18 -7.49 -11.70
C SER A 94 -7.75 -6.30 -12.48
N ILE A 95 -6.86 -5.58 -13.17
CA ILE A 95 -7.18 -4.55 -14.17
C ILE A 95 -6.62 -5.02 -15.51
N THR A 96 -7.43 -5.53 -16.42
CA THR A 96 -6.92 -6.13 -17.66
C THR A 96 -6.33 -5.11 -18.64
N GLY A 97 -6.68 -3.83 -18.48
CA GLY A 97 -6.15 -2.73 -19.30
C GLY A 97 -4.86 -2.10 -18.77
N ALA A 98 -4.49 -0.98 -19.39
CA ALA A 98 -3.33 -0.19 -19.00
C ALA A 98 -3.65 0.74 -17.82
N VAL A 99 -2.69 0.88 -16.92
CA VAL A 99 -2.71 1.88 -15.84
C VAL A 99 -1.65 2.94 -16.11
N ILE A 100 -2.08 4.17 -16.35
CA ILE A 100 -1.21 5.34 -16.49
C ILE A 100 -1.36 6.17 -15.21
N ASN A 101 -0.34 6.15 -14.36
CA ASN A 101 -0.35 6.79 -13.06
C ASN A 101 0.58 8.00 -13.01
N SER A 102 0.04 9.21 -12.87
CA SER A 102 0.79 10.41 -12.48
C SER A 102 0.46 10.87 -11.05
N GLY A 103 -0.31 10.08 -10.30
CA GLY A 103 -0.69 10.33 -8.92
C GLY A 103 -0.10 9.27 -7.99
N THR A 104 -0.94 8.52 -7.26
CA THR A 104 -0.51 7.42 -6.38
C THR A 104 -1.20 6.12 -6.76
N ILE A 105 -0.43 5.06 -6.96
CA ILE A 105 -0.92 3.68 -6.84
C ILE A 105 -0.65 3.24 -5.41
N ALA A 106 -1.67 2.80 -4.70
CA ALA A 106 -1.55 2.12 -3.43
C ALA A 106 -2.15 0.74 -3.58
N LEU A 107 -1.36 -0.29 -3.29
CA LEU A 107 -1.87 -1.65 -3.30
C LEU A 107 -2.80 -1.85 -2.10
N SER A 108 -3.76 -2.74 -2.28
CA SER A 108 -4.68 -3.19 -1.22
C SER A 108 -4.75 -4.72 -1.23
N GLY A 109 -3.61 -5.36 -1.48
CA GLY A 109 -3.41 -6.73 -1.95
C GLY A 109 -2.74 -6.78 -3.33
N ASP A 110 -2.39 -8.00 -3.76
CA ASP A 110 -1.79 -8.24 -5.08
C ASP A 110 -2.66 -7.69 -6.20
N LEU A 111 -2.00 -7.07 -7.19
CA LEU A 111 -2.66 -6.43 -8.33
C LEU A 111 -2.05 -6.89 -9.64
N ALA A 112 -2.85 -7.52 -10.49
CA ALA A 112 -2.50 -7.78 -11.88
C ALA A 112 -2.99 -6.65 -12.79
N VAL A 113 -2.13 -6.16 -13.68
CA VAL A 113 -2.49 -5.16 -14.68
C VAL A 113 -2.10 -5.58 -16.10
N GLY A 114 -2.77 -5.04 -17.12
CA GLY A 114 -2.37 -5.19 -18.52
C GLY A 114 -1.00 -4.58 -18.78
N SER A 115 -0.83 -3.31 -18.41
CA SER A 115 0.48 -2.63 -18.39
C SER A 115 0.45 -1.49 -17.38
N VAL A 116 1.61 -1.00 -16.96
CA VAL A 116 1.70 0.12 -16.02
C VAL A 116 2.73 1.16 -16.50
N SER A 117 2.40 2.42 -16.33
CA SER A 117 3.32 3.54 -16.49
C SER A 117 3.21 4.47 -15.29
N PHE A 118 4.34 4.73 -14.65
CA PHE A 118 4.45 5.82 -13.67
C PHE A 118 4.85 7.06 -14.48
N GLY A 119 3.90 7.97 -14.71
CA GLY A 119 4.09 9.17 -15.51
C GLY A 119 4.69 10.33 -14.69
N GLY A 120 5.97 10.64 -14.91
CA GLY A 120 6.58 11.93 -14.59
C GLY A 120 6.62 12.32 -13.11
N GLY A 121 6.71 11.36 -12.19
CA GLY A 121 6.85 11.64 -10.74
C GLY A 121 5.72 11.15 -9.83
N GLY A 122 4.94 10.14 -10.23
CA GLY A 122 3.93 9.52 -9.37
C GLY A 122 4.52 8.71 -8.20
N TYR A 123 3.66 8.25 -7.30
CA TYR A 123 4.01 7.40 -6.16
C TYR A 123 3.53 5.96 -6.33
N PHE A 124 4.31 5.02 -5.79
CA PHE A 124 3.94 3.63 -5.60
C PHE A 124 4.01 3.28 -4.11
N ASP A 125 2.85 3.19 -3.45
CA ASP A 125 2.77 2.75 -2.06
C ASP A 125 2.74 1.22 -2.02
N VAL A 126 3.66 0.64 -1.25
CA VAL A 126 3.75 -0.81 -1.04
C VAL A 126 3.82 -1.07 0.45
N ASP A 127 2.94 -1.95 0.93
CA ASP A 127 3.02 -2.49 2.28
C ASP A 127 3.85 -3.78 2.29
N LEU A 128 4.78 -3.89 3.24
CA LEU A 128 5.58 -5.09 3.46
C LEU A 128 4.94 -5.94 4.55
N ASP A 129 4.93 -7.26 4.37
CA ASP A 129 4.41 -8.20 5.36
C ASP A 129 5.50 -8.95 6.13
N ALA A 130 5.10 -9.44 7.31
CA ALA A 130 5.92 -10.17 8.27
C ALA A 130 6.38 -11.55 7.79
N ALA A 131 5.75 -12.11 6.76
CA ALA A 131 6.07 -13.42 6.23
C ALA A 131 7.19 -13.38 5.17
N GLY A 132 7.72 -12.19 4.87
CA GLY A 132 8.69 -12.00 3.80
C GLY A 132 8.04 -11.91 2.42
N ALA A 133 6.70 -11.79 2.35
CA ALA A 133 5.98 -11.44 1.16
C ALA A 133 5.63 -9.94 1.21
N GLY A 134 5.56 -9.30 0.05
CA GLY A 134 5.05 -7.94 -0.08
C GLY A 134 3.84 -7.98 -1.00
N GLU A 135 3.03 -6.93 -0.97
CA GLU A 135 2.05 -6.73 -2.02
C GLU A 135 2.76 -6.64 -3.39
N LEU A 136 2.30 -7.41 -4.37
CA LEU A 136 2.92 -7.47 -5.69
C LEU A 136 2.07 -6.83 -6.77
N LEU A 137 2.66 -5.89 -7.51
CA LEU A 137 2.13 -5.45 -8.81
C LEU A 137 2.67 -6.34 -9.94
N THR A 138 1.80 -7.03 -10.65
CA THR A 138 2.14 -7.85 -11.82
C THR A 138 1.60 -7.22 -13.10
N ALA A 139 2.48 -6.62 -13.91
CA ALA A 139 2.14 -6.18 -15.26
C ALA A 139 2.31 -7.33 -16.26
N THR A 140 1.21 -7.79 -16.85
CA THR A 140 1.25 -8.84 -17.89
C THR A 140 1.93 -8.36 -19.19
N GLY A 141 1.98 -7.04 -19.40
CA GLY A 141 2.69 -6.35 -20.47
C GLY A 141 3.87 -5.53 -19.97
N ALA A 142 4.04 -4.33 -20.53
CA ALA A 142 5.16 -3.44 -20.20
C ALA A 142 4.95 -2.69 -18.88
N ALA A 143 6.04 -2.47 -18.15
CA ALA A 143 6.13 -1.52 -17.05
C ALA A 143 7.13 -0.41 -17.39
N SER A 144 6.68 0.84 -17.34
CA SER A 144 7.53 2.03 -17.45
C SER A 144 7.65 2.69 -16.08
N LEU A 145 8.86 2.68 -15.52
CA LEU A 145 9.13 3.14 -14.16
C LEU A 145 9.73 4.55 -14.17
N ASP A 146 9.22 5.36 -13.27
CA ASP A 146 9.54 6.76 -12.96
C ASP A 146 8.96 7.04 -11.55
N GLY A 147 9.24 8.18 -10.94
CA GLY A 147 8.65 8.58 -9.66
C GLY A 147 9.18 7.79 -8.46
N ILE A 148 8.44 7.75 -7.35
CA ILE A 148 8.97 7.36 -6.04
C ILE A 148 8.20 6.18 -5.43
N VAL A 149 8.94 5.17 -4.98
CA VAL A 149 8.39 4.09 -4.14
C VAL A 149 8.29 4.56 -2.69
N ARG A 150 7.17 4.30 -2.03
CA ARG A 150 6.96 4.60 -0.61
C ARG A 150 6.63 3.32 0.14
N ILE A 151 7.53 2.95 1.05
CA ILE A 151 7.38 1.79 1.93
C ILE A 151 6.82 2.27 3.25
N LYS A 152 5.66 1.75 3.65
CA LYS A 152 5.05 2.05 4.94
C LYS A 152 5.37 0.97 5.96
N ALA A 153 5.45 1.36 7.23
CA ALA A 153 5.54 0.43 8.33
C ALA A 153 4.28 -0.46 8.36
N GLY A 154 4.46 -1.76 8.06
CA GLY A 154 3.40 -2.76 8.17
C GLY A 154 3.07 -3.05 9.63
N SER A 155 1.78 -3.17 9.97
CA SER A 155 1.31 -3.40 11.35
C SER A 155 1.66 -4.78 11.94
N ALA A 156 2.30 -5.66 11.16
CA ALA A 156 2.51 -7.06 11.51
C ALA A 156 3.97 -7.52 11.51
N MET A 157 4.95 -6.67 11.15
CA MET A 157 6.33 -7.11 10.97
C MET A 157 7.00 -7.42 12.31
N THR A 158 7.08 -8.72 12.63
CA THR A 158 7.63 -9.20 13.93
C THR A 158 8.96 -9.92 13.78
N SER A 159 9.29 -10.38 12.58
CA SER A 159 10.62 -10.79 12.19
C SER A 159 10.67 -10.85 10.67
N GLY A 160 11.76 -10.39 10.09
CA GLY A 160 11.98 -10.44 8.66
C GLY A 160 13.46 -10.24 8.48
N ASP A 161 14.10 -11.14 7.74
CA ASP A 161 15.42 -10.88 7.20
C ASP A 161 15.27 -9.64 6.30
N TYR A 162 15.47 -8.45 6.87
CA TYR A 162 15.30 -7.17 6.18
C TYR A 162 16.27 -7.08 4.98
N LEU A 163 17.29 -7.95 4.92
CA LEU A 163 18.20 -8.13 3.79
C LEU A 163 17.62 -9.00 2.68
N THR A 164 16.49 -9.68 2.89
CA THR A 164 15.78 -10.41 1.84
C THR A 164 15.15 -9.43 0.85
N PRO A 165 15.42 -9.55 -0.46
CA PRO A 165 14.79 -8.70 -1.45
C PRO A 165 13.29 -9.00 -1.59
N TYR A 166 12.46 -7.98 -1.40
CA TYR A 166 11.02 -8.01 -1.63
C TYR A 166 10.72 -7.61 -3.07
N VAL A 167 10.23 -8.52 -3.91
CA VAL A 167 9.81 -8.18 -5.27
C VAL A 167 8.49 -7.43 -5.20
N ILE A 168 8.49 -6.14 -5.55
CA ILE A 168 7.30 -5.28 -5.49
C ILE A 168 6.61 -5.12 -6.85
N LEU A 169 7.34 -5.40 -7.93
CA LEU A 169 6.82 -5.30 -9.30
C LEU A 169 7.44 -6.37 -10.19
N THR A 170 6.59 -7.05 -10.96
CA THR A 170 6.99 -7.87 -12.11
C THR A 170 6.32 -7.38 -13.39
N ALA A 171 6.99 -7.55 -14.52
CA ALA A 171 6.51 -7.15 -15.83
C ALA A 171 7.01 -8.08 -16.94
N ALA A 172 6.30 -8.16 -18.08
CA ALA A 172 6.83 -8.85 -19.25
C ALA A 172 8.06 -8.12 -19.84
N SER A 173 8.11 -6.79 -19.69
CA SER A 173 9.30 -5.98 -19.95
C SER A 173 9.29 -4.73 -19.09
N ARG A 174 10.47 -4.27 -18.66
CA ARG A 174 10.64 -3.08 -17.83
C ARG A 174 11.50 -2.03 -18.53
N THR A 175 11.10 -0.77 -18.41
CA THR A 175 11.88 0.40 -18.87
C THR A 175 11.98 1.43 -17.74
N GLY A 176 13.03 2.25 -17.75
CA GLY A 176 13.27 3.25 -16.70
C GLY A 176 13.69 2.63 -15.36
N THR A 177 13.63 3.42 -14.30
CA THR A 177 13.77 3.04 -12.87
C THR A 177 12.92 4.02 -12.08
N PHE A 178 12.47 3.64 -10.87
CA PHE A 178 11.97 4.65 -9.95
C PHE A 178 13.11 5.64 -9.62
N ASP A 179 12.77 6.91 -9.49
CA ASP A 179 13.68 8.01 -9.11
C ASP A 179 14.20 7.86 -7.67
N GLY A 180 13.46 7.14 -6.82
CA GLY A 180 13.88 6.86 -5.46
C GLY A 180 12.92 5.99 -4.69
N VAL A 181 13.31 5.70 -3.45
CA VAL A 181 12.49 4.98 -2.47
C VAL A 181 12.58 5.68 -1.11
N THR A 182 11.46 5.75 -0.42
CA THR A 182 11.36 6.34 0.92
C THR A 182 10.63 5.40 1.87
N THR A 183 10.87 5.56 3.18
CA THR A 183 10.12 4.85 4.22
C THR A 183 9.90 5.76 5.43
N ASP A 184 8.86 5.47 6.21
CA ASP A 184 8.59 6.05 7.53
C ASP A 184 9.28 5.28 8.67
N LEU A 185 9.97 4.18 8.36
CA LEU A 185 10.72 3.38 9.34
C LEU A 185 11.90 4.15 9.95
N ALA A 186 12.00 4.10 11.27
CA ALA A 186 13.05 4.78 12.02
C ALA A 186 14.43 4.18 11.78
N PHE A 187 14.51 2.85 11.71
CA PHE A 187 15.78 2.11 11.79
C PHE A 187 16.19 1.42 10.50
N LEU A 188 15.34 1.43 9.47
CA LEU A 188 15.59 0.76 8.19
C LEU A 188 15.66 1.76 7.04
N THR A 189 16.59 1.55 6.12
CA THR A 189 16.73 2.32 4.89
C THR A 189 16.44 1.42 3.70
N PRO A 190 15.51 1.79 2.81
CA PRO A 190 15.22 1.02 1.62
C PRO A 190 16.20 1.33 0.50
N THR A 191 16.47 0.30 -0.29
CA THR A 191 17.22 0.36 -1.55
C THR A 191 16.42 -0.37 -2.63
N LEU A 192 16.58 0.05 -3.88
CA LEU A 192 15.89 -0.53 -5.03
C LEU A 192 16.87 -1.30 -5.91
N ASP A 193 16.49 -2.52 -6.25
CA ASP A 193 17.21 -3.39 -7.17
C ASP A 193 16.32 -3.75 -8.35
N TYR A 194 16.94 -4.00 -9.50
CA TYR A 194 16.21 -4.19 -10.75
C TYR A 194 16.79 -5.30 -11.61
N THR A 195 15.90 -5.99 -12.32
CA THR A 195 16.25 -6.85 -13.46
C THR A 195 15.62 -6.31 -14.76
N ALA A 196 15.63 -7.09 -15.83
CA ALA A 196 14.93 -6.75 -17.07
C ALA A 196 13.39 -6.75 -16.92
N THR A 197 12.87 -7.41 -15.87
CA THR A 197 11.44 -7.67 -15.69
C THR A 197 10.95 -7.41 -14.27
N THR A 198 11.82 -7.06 -13.32
CA THR A 198 11.44 -6.88 -11.92
C THR A 198 12.00 -5.59 -11.32
N ALA A 199 11.29 -5.09 -10.31
CA ALA A 199 11.81 -4.15 -9.32
C ALA A 199 11.61 -4.75 -7.92
N SER A 200 12.64 -4.66 -7.09
CA SER A 200 12.66 -5.21 -5.74
C SER A 200 13.16 -4.17 -4.75
N VAL A 201 12.72 -4.29 -3.51
CA VAL A 201 13.16 -3.46 -2.38
C VAL A 201 13.94 -4.34 -1.42
N THR A 202 15.11 -3.87 -1.02
CA THR A 202 15.90 -4.45 0.07
C THR A 202 16.03 -3.41 1.17
N LEU A 203 15.81 -3.79 2.42
CA LEU A 203 15.98 -2.91 3.57
C LEU A 203 17.35 -3.13 4.22
N GLN A 204 17.89 -2.09 4.82
CA GLN A 204 19.16 -2.16 5.54
C GLN A 204 19.04 -1.45 6.88
N ARG A 205 19.60 -2.04 7.93
CA ARG A 205 19.75 -1.41 9.24
C ARG A 205 20.55 -0.11 9.10
N LYS A 206 19.95 1.01 9.54
CA LYS A 206 20.67 2.28 9.74
C LYS A 206 21.71 2.10 10.84
N ALA A 207 22.83 2.80 10.76
CA ALA A 207 23.81 2.86 11.86
C ALA A 207 23.31 3.67 13.09
N GLN A 208 22.04 4.06 13.12
CA GLN A 208 21.44 4.80 14.21
C GLN A 208 20.94 3.84 15.29
N GLU A 209 21.48 3.95 16.50
CA GLU A 209 21.03 3.19 17.68
C GLU A 209 19.56 3.51 18.05
N PHE A 210 18.85 2.57 18.67
CA PHE A 210 17.47 2.74 19.13
C PHE A 210 17.30 3.93 20.08
N GLU A 211 18.28 4.17 20.94
CA GLU A 211 18.27 5.29 21.89
C GLU A 211 18.15 6.66 21.21
N ALA A 212 18.64 6.80 19.97
CA ALA A 212 18.63 8.07 19.25
C ALA A 212 17.23 8.52 18.86
N VAL A 213 16.23 7.63 18.93
CA VAL A 213 14.82 7.93 18.69
C VAL A 213 14.08 8.27 20.00
N GLY A 214 14.63 7.90 21.15
CA GLY A 214 14.07 8.21 22.46
C GLY A 214 14.16 9.70 22.81
N VAL A 215 13.07 10.24 23.37
CA VAL A 215 12.95 11.64 23.81
C VAL A 215 13.19 11.78 25.32
N THR A 216 12.72 10.80 26.12
CA THR A 216 12.91 10.80 27.58
C THR A 216 14.09 9.94 27.99
N GLY A 217 14.67 10.22 29.17
CA GLY A 217 15.76 9.38 29.70
C GLY A 217 15.35 7.92 29.92
N ASN A 218 14.09 7.67 30.26
CA ASN A 218 13.57 6.31 30.40
C ASN A 218 13.46 5.61 29.04
N GLN A 219 12.95 6.28 28.00
CA GLN A 219 12.90 5.73 26.65
C GLN A 219 14.29 5.39 26.13
N GLN A 220 15.26 6.27 26.34
CA GLN A 220 16.66 6.05 25.93
C GLN A 220 17.29 4.85 26.66
N ALA A 221 17.11 4.76 27.97
CA ALA A 221 17.63 3.64 28.77
C ALA A 221 17.04 2.30 28.32
N VAL A 222 15.71 2.23 28.13
CA VAL A 222 15.05 1.01 27.64
C VAL A 222 15.47 0.69 26.21
N ALA A 223 15.57 1.69 25.34
CA ALA A 223 16.00 1.49 23.96
C ALA A 223 17.42 0.91 23.87
N ALA A 224 18.35 1.38 24.71
CA ALA A 224 19.71 0.85 24.79
C ALA A 224 19.74 -0.61 25.29
N GLU A 225 18.89 -0.96 26.27
CA GLU A 225 18.72 -2.35 26.73
C GLU A 225 18.19 -3.24 25.60
N VAL A 226 17.19 -2.77 24.84
CA VAL A 226 16.62 -3.51 23.70
C VAL A 226 17.64 -3.69 22.58
N GLU A 227 18.42 -2.66 22.23
CA GLU A 227 19.50 -2.77 21.24
C GLU A 227 20.54 -3.82 21.69
N GLY A 228 20.89 -3.83 22.98
CA GLY A 228 21.83 -4.78 23.57
C GLY A 228 21.40 -6.25 23.50
N LEU A 229 20.11 -6.54 23.27
CA LEU A 229 19.62 -7.90 23.03
C LEU A 229 20.11 -8.47 21.69
N GLY A 230 20.39 -7.58 20.72
CA GLY A 230 20.92 -7.93 19.40
C GLY A 230 19.94 -8.63 18.46
N GLU A 231 20.38 -8.75 17.21
CA GLU A 231 19.65 -9.39 16.12
C GLU A 231 19.27 -10.85 16.42
N GLY A 232 18.05 -11.23 16.07
CA GLY A 232 17.48 -12.55 16.37
C GLY A 232 16.76 -12.62 17.72
N ASN A 233 16.80 -11.55 18.52
CA ASN A 233 15.91 -11.39 19.64
C ASN A 233 14.57 -10.80 19.16
N ALA A 234 13.45 -11.44 19.54
CA ALA A 234 12.12 -11.02 19.11
C ALA A 234 11.79 -9.54 19.43
N LEU A 235 12.32 -9.00 20.53
CA LEU A 235 12.08 -7.60 20.90
C LEU A 235 12.92 -6.64 20.06
N TYR A 236 14.20 -6.97 19.85
CA TYR A 236 15.07 -6.21 18.95
C TYR A 236 14.50 -6.20 17.53
N ASP A 237 14.14 -7.37 17.01
CA ASP A 237 13.66 -7.55 15.65
C ASP A 237 12.33 -6.81 15.43
N ALA A 238 11.43 -6.78 16.43
CA ALA A 238 10.18 -6.03 16.35
C ALA A 238 10.41 -4.51 16.30
N VAL A 239 11.38 -3.98 17.05
CA VAL A 239 11.66 -2.53 17.10
C VAL A 239 12.19 -2.01 15.76
N LEU A 240 12.92 -2.83 14.99
CA LEU A 240 13.44 -2.44 13.67
C LEU A 240 12.37 -1.94 12.71
N TRP A 241 11.14 -2.45 12.84
CA TRP A 241 10.02 -2.17 11.94
C TRP A 241 9.13 -1.02 12.39
N LEU A 242 9.54 -0.27 13.42
CA LEU A 242 8.72 0.81 13.97
C LEU A 242 9.06 2.17 13.33
N THR A 243 8.03 3.00 13.19
CA THR A 243 8.22 4.44 13.01
C THR A 243 8.81 5.05 14.29
N PRO A 244 9.36 6.28 14.23
CA PRO A 244 9.88 6.94 15.43
C PRO A 244 8.86 7.03 16.56
N GLU A 245 7.61 7.38 16.24
CA GLU A 245 6.52 7.53 17.21
C GLU A 245 6.11 6.19 17.82
N GLN A 246 6.09 5.13 17.00
CA GLN A 246 5.78 3.78 17.47
C GLN A 246 6.89 3.24 18.39
N ALA A 247 8.15 3.47 18.05
CA ALA A 247 9.29 3.08 18.88
C ALA A 247 9.27 3.79 20.24
N GLN A 248 9.02 5.11 20.25
CA GLN A 248 8.89 5.88 21.48
C GLN A 248 7.77 5.34 22.39
N ALA A 249 6.61 5.06 21.81
CA ALA A 249 5.48 4.48 22.55
C ALA A 249 5.81 3.08 23.11
N ALA A 250 6.51 2.25 22.35
CA ALA A 250 6.94 0.92 22.79
C ALA A 250 7.93 1.00 23.97
N PHE A 251 8.92 1.91 23.90
CA PHE A 251 9.88 2.10 24.99
C PHE A 251 9.23 2.64 26.27
N ASP A 252 8.22 3.52 26.15
CA ASP A 252 7.44 3.99 27.31
C ASP A 252 6.66 2.86 27.98
N GLN A 253 6.05 1.96 27.20
CA GLN A 253 5.32 0.81 27.74
C GLN A 253 6.24 -0.15 28.48
N LEU A 254 7.37 -0.50 27.86
CA LEU A 254 8.39 -1.35 28.48
C LEU A 254 8.97 -0.72 29.75
N SER A 255 9.21 0.59 29.74
CA SER A 255 9.60 1.32 30.95
C SER A 255 8.57 1.14 32.06
N GLY A 256 7.27 1.27 31.74
CA GLY A 256 6.18 1.10 32.70
C GLY A 256 6.12 -0.30 33.31
N GLU A 257 6.29 -1.35 32.50
CA GLU A 257 6.35 -2.74 32.98
C GLU A 257 7.56 -2.99 33.89
N ILE A 258 8.73 -2.43 33.55
CA ILE A 258 9.94 -2.52 34.36
C ILE A 258 9.73 -1.82 35.72
N TYR A 259 9.10 -0.65 35.75
CA TYR A 259 8.81 0.05 37.02
C TYR A 259 7.78 -0.71 37.87
N ALA A 260 6.71 -1.23 37.26
CA ALA A 260 5.69 -2.00 37.98
C ALA A 260 6.25 -3.31 38.57
N THR A 261 7.15 -3.98 37.85
CA THR A 261 7.83 -5.19 38.34
C THR A 261 8.87 -4.89 39.42
N ALA A 262 9.62 -3.79 39.30
CA ALA A 262 10.55 -3.33 40.34
C ALA A 262 9.84 -2.94 41.64
N GLU A 263 8.69 -2.25 41.57
CA GLU A 263 7.86 -1.96 42.75
C GLU A 263 7.30 -3.24 43.39
N ALA A 264 6.80 -4.19 42.58
CA ALA A 264 6.30 -5.46 43.10
C ALA A 264 7.40 -6.30 43.79
N MET A 265 8.63 -6.24 43.28
CA MET A 265 9.79 -6.92 43.87
C MET A 265 10.37 -6.21 45.10
N ALA A 266 10.16 -4.89 45.23
CA ALA A 266 10.57 -4.12 46.41
C ALA A 266 9.58 -4.20 47.58
N VAL A 267 8.38 -4.77 47.36
CA VAL A 267 7.31 -4.93 48.37
C VAL A 267 7.25 -6.36 48.95
N ASN A 268 8.21 -7.22 48.62
CA ASN A 268 8.32 -8.61 49.13
C ASN A 268 9.61 -8.82 49.94
#